data_AF-A0A520B785-F1
#
_entry.id   AF-A0A520B785-F1
#
_cell.length_a   1.000
_cell.length_b   1.000
_cell.length_c   1.000
_cell.angle_alpha   90.00
_cell.angle_beta   90.00
_cell.angle_gamma   90.00
#
_symmetry.space_group_name_H-M   'P 1'
#
loop_
_entity.id
_entity.type
_entity.pdbx_description
1 polymer ?
#
loop_
_entity_poly.entity_id
_entity_poly.type
_entity_poly.pdbx_seq_one_letter_code
_entity_poly.pdbx_strand_id
1 'polypeptide(L)' 'CKYSVEALSSNGVLVLDDSERKVYNPARVLLKAQGFKEISFSGISPGLFYEKATSVFYKADNCLGI' A
#
# COMPACT_ATOMS: atom_id res chain seq x y z
N CYS A 1 2.85 -1.61 -9.14
CA CYS A 1 2.63 -2.48 -7.97
C CYS A 1 3.05 -3.93 -8.22
N LYS A 2 2.53 -4.65 -9.23
CA LYS A 2 2.92 -6.06 -9.49
C LYS A 2 4.44 -6.24 -9.72
N TYR A 3 5.03 -5.44 -10.60
CA TYR A 3 6.46 -5.56 -10.96
C TYR A 3 7.40 -4.90 -9.94
N SER A 4 6.89 -4.05 -9.05
CA SER A 4 7.71 -3.35 -8.06
C SER A 4 8.10 -4.23 -6.88
N VAL A 5 7.43 -5.38 -6.69
CA VAL A 5 7.77 -6.34 -5.63
C VAL A 5 9.19 -6.87 -5.79
N GLU A 6 9.59 -7.22 -7.02
CA GLU A 6 10.91 -7.80 -7.30
C GLU A 6 12.04 -6.76 -7.19
N ALA A 7 11.72 -5.48 -7.36
CA ALA A 7 12.67 -4.38 -7.21
C ALA A 7 12.79 -3.90 -5.75
N LEU A 8 11.96 -4.40 -4.83
CA LEU A 8 11.93 -3.95 -3.44
C LEU A 8 13.05 -4.63 -2.64
N SER A 9 13.87 -3.84 -1.96
CA SER A 9 14.84 -4.38 -1.00
C SER A 9 14.13 -4.96 0.23
N SER A 10 14.84 -5.78 1.02
CA SER A 10 14.32 -6.31 2.29
C SER A 10 13.88 -5.21 3.26
N ASN A 11 14.54 -4.05 3.22
CA ASN A 11 14.26 -2.91 4.08
C ASN A 11 13.20 -1.95 3.49
N GLY A 12 12.72 -2.20 2.28
CA GLY A 12 11.87 -1.29 1.53
C GLY A 12 10.40 -1.31 1.93
N VAL A 13 9.67 -0.30 1.42
CA VAL A 13 8.20 -0.21 1.51
C VAL A 13 7.60 0.10 0.14
N LEU A 14 6.37 -0.37 -0.05
CA LEU A 14 5.55 -0.04 -1.22
C LEU A 14 4.46 0.93 -0.79
N VAL A 15 4.36 2.07 -1.47
CA VAL A 15 3.27 3.04 -1.27
C VAL A 15 2.31 2.95 -2.43
N LEU A 16 1.03 2.75 -2.14
CA LEU A 16 -0.06 2.73 -3.11
C LEU A 16 -0.99 3.89 -2.81
N ASP A 17 -0.95 4.89 -3.68
CA ASP A 17 -1.86 6.04 -3.63
C ASP A 17 -3.22 5.70 -4.27
N ASP A 18 -4.27 6.40 -3.83
CA ASP A 18 -5.68 6.13 -4.18
C ASP A 18 -6.08 4.65 -3.96
N SER A 19 -5.60 4.04 -2.87
CA SER A 19 -5.74 2.61 -2.59
C SER A 19 -7.20 2.16 -2.35
N GLU A 20 -8.12 3.10 -2.16
CA GLU A 20 -9.57 2.85 -2.08
C GLU A 20 -10.16 2.42 -3.43
N ARG A 21 -9.51 2.76 -4.56
CA ARG A 21 -10.04 2.47 -5.89
C ARG A 21 -10.10 0.97 -6.15
N LYS A 22 -11.28 0.49 -6.55
CA LYS A 22 -11.53 -0.93 -6.86
C LYS A 22 -10.55 -1.51 -7.88
N VAL A 23 -10.09 -0.71 -8.84
CA VAL A 23 -9.12 -1.14 -9.87
C VAL A 23 -7.75 -1.54 -9.28
N TYR A 24 -7.41 -1.04 -8.09
CA TYR A 24 -6.16 -1.37 -7.38
C TYR A 24 -6.32 -2.49 -6.35
N ASN A 25 -7.54 -2.96 -6.08
CA ASN A 25 -7.77 -4.08 -5.17
C ASN A 25 -6.95 -5.35 -5.51
N PRO A 26 -6.77 -5.74 -6.79
CA PRO A 26 -5.92 -6.88 -7.13
C PRO A 26 -4.47 -6.74 -6.64
N ALA A 27 -3.92 -5.52 -6.62
CA ALA A 27 -2.58 -5.28 -6.08
C ALA A 27 -2.54 -5.50 -4.56
N ARG A 28 -3.54 -5.00 -3.83
CA ARG A 28 -3.64 -5.20 -2.37
C ARG A 28 -3.73 -6.67 -2.00
N VAL A 29 -4.55 -7.44 -2.74
CA VAL A 29 -4.68 -8.89 -2.57
C VAL A 29 -3.35 -9.60 -2.83
N LEU A 30 -2.67 -9.26 -3.93
CA LEU A 30 -1.37 -9.84 -4.27
C LEU A 30 -0.31 -9.57 -3.18
N LEU A 31 -0.22 -8.34 -2.67
CA LEU A 31 0.75 -7.99 -1.64
C LEU A 31 0.47 -8.71 -0.31
N LYS A 32 -0.80 -8.81 0.10
CA LYS A 32 -1.18 -9.57 1.31
C LYS A 32 -0.85 -11.05 1.16
N ALA A 33 -1.13 -11.63 -0.01
CA ALA A 33 -0.79 -13.03 -0.29
C ALA A 33 0.73 -13.30 -0.26
N GLN A 34 1.56 -12.28 -0.52
CA GLN A 34 3.01 -12.33 -0.42
C GLN A 34 3.57 -11.99 0.97
N GLY A 35 2.70 -11.85 1.98
CA GLY A 35 3.08 -11.64 3.38
C GLY A 35 3.38 -10.20 3.74
N PHE A 36 3.00 -9.22 2.92
CA PHE A 36 3.09 -7.81 3.31
C PHE A 36 1.99 -7.45 4.31
N LYS A 37 2.38 -6.73 5.37
CA LYS A 37 1.47 -5.98 6.25
C LYS A 37 1.04 -4.70 5.53
N GLU A 38 -0.15 -4.19 5.86
CA GLU A 38 -0.72 -2.96 5.28
C GLU A 38 -1.05 -1.97 6.40
N ILE A 39 -0.64 -0.71 6.23
CA ILE A 39 -1.15 0.44 6.97
C ILE A 39 -1.86 1.34 5.98
N SER A 40 -3.13 1.61 6.22
CA SER A 40 -3.95 2.46 5.35
C SER A 40 -4.23 3.79 6.05
N PHE A 41 -3.95 4.88 5.36
CA PHE A 41 -4.34 6.23 5.76
C PHE A 41 -5.51 6.64 4.89
N SER A 42 -6.65 6.97 5.48
CA SER A 42 -7.86 7.36 4.74
C SER A 42 -8.40 8.71 5.23
N GLY A 43 -9.04 9.44 4.33
CA GLY A 43 -9.63 10.74 4.63
C GLY A 43 -10.49 11.27 3.49
N ILE A 44 -10.91 12.53 3.62
CA ILE A 44 -11.70 13.23 2.59
C ILE A 44 -10.75 14.05 1.72
N SER A 45 -10.92 13.99 0.40
CA SER A 45 -10.17 14.84 -0.53
C SER A 45 -10.49 16.32 -0.30
N PRO A 46 -9.50 17.23 -0.23
CA PRO A 46 -9.76 18.66 -0.23
C PRO A 46 -10.60 19.07 -1.45
N GLY A 47 -11.68 19.81 -1.22
CA GLY A 47 -12.58 20.29 -2.29
C GLY A 47 -13.47 19.24 -2.94
N LEU A 48 -13.37 17.96 -2.56
CA LEU A 48 -14.19 16.88 -3.11
C LEU A 48 -14.64 15.92 -2.00
N PHE A 49 -15.95 15.75 -1.83
CA PHE A 49 -16.53 14.90 -0.77
C PHE A 49 -16.54 13.42 -1.14
N TYR A 50 -15.37 12.85 -1.42
CA TYR A 50 -15.20 11.41 -1.55
C TYR A 50 -13.96 10.94 -0.80
N GLU A 51 -14.00 9.67 -0.41
CA GLU A 51 -12.92 9.01 0.31
C GLU A 51 -11.67 8.93 -0.56
N LYS A 52 -10.53 9.20 0.06
CA LYS A 52 -9.20 8.95 -0.46
C LYS A 52 -8.46 8.08 0.53
N ALA A 53 -7.68 7.13 0.03
CA ALA A 53 -6.78 6.35 0.84
C ALA A 53 -5.40 6.21 0.20
N THR A 54 -4.36 6.20 1.04
CA THR A 54 -3.01 5.82 0.66
C THR A 54 -2.59 4.67 1.57
N SER A 55 -2.15 3.56 0.99
CA SER A 55 -1.72 2.37 1.74
C SER A 55 -0.20 2.19 1.64
N VAL A 56 0.44 1.93 2.78
CA VAL A 56 1.84 1.51 2.87
C VAL A 56 1.89 0.01 3.14
N PHE A 57 2.64 -0.71 2.31
CA PHE A 57 2.86 -2.14 2.41
C PHE A 57 4.30 -2.44 2.76
N TYR A 58 4.51 -3.29 3.76
CA TYR A 58 5.83 -3.61 4.30
C TYR A 58 5.94 -5.03 4.84
N LYS A 59 7.17 -5.53 4.98
CA LYS A 59 7.49 -6.74 5.74
C LYS A 59 8.11 -6.36 7.08
N ALA A 60 8.13 -7.29 8.03
CA ALA A 60 8.80 -7.09 9.32
C ALA A 60 10.29 -6.77 9.14
N ASP A 61 10.89 -6.13 10.14
CA ASP A 61 12.31 -5.79 10.18
C ASP A 61 12.76 -4.92 8.99
N ASN A 62 11.97 -3.90 8.67
CA ASN A 62 12.24 -2.97 7.57
C ASN A 62 12.58 -1.54 8.07
N CYS A 63 12.68 -0.57 7.15
CA CYS A 63 13.02 0.82 7.48
C CYS A 63 12.01 1.57 8.38
N LEU A 64 10.82 1.01 8.63
CA LEU A 64 9.81 1.66 9.48
C LEU A 64 10.00 1.36 10.97
N GLY A 65 10.67 0.26 11.31
CA GLY A 65 10.90 -0.14 12.71
C GLY A 65 9.62 -0.47 13.50
N ILE A 66 8.59 -1.01 12.83
CA ILE A 66 7.28 -1.37 13.41
C ILE A 66 6.87 -2.83 13.17
#